data_AF-A0A834E0Y2-F1
#
_entry.id   AF-A0A834E0Y2-F1
#
_cell.length_a   1.000
_cell.length_b   1.000
_cell.length_c   1.000
_cell.angle_alpha   90.00
_cell.angle_beta   90.00
_cell.angle_gamma   90.00
#
_symmetry.space_group_name_H-M   'P 1'
#
loop_
_entity.id
_entity.type
_entity.pdbx_description
1 polymer ?
#
loop_
_entity_poly.entity_id
_entity_poly.type
_entity_poly.pdbx_seq_one_letter_code
_entity_poly.pdbx_strand_id
1 'polypeptide(L)'
;MRLAICTLLCAGALGLCLAVPRETVKWCTISTHEATKCSEFRDSMQKLQPETGPLVSCVKKTSHTDCIKAIVVSHCCLKESGG
;
A
#
# COMPACT_ATOMS: atom_id res chain seq x y z
N MET A 1 -7.16 -27.75 30.66
CA MET A 1 -6.22 -27.84 29.52
C MET A 1 -6.84 -27.48 28.17
N ARG A 2 -8.02 -27.99 27.80
CA ARG A 2 -8.66 -27.69 26.49
C ARG A 2 -8.95 -26.20 26.24
N LEU A 3 -9.41 -25.48 27.26
CA LEU A 3 -9.70 -24.04 27.18
C LEU A 3 -8.43 -23.20 26.90
N ALA A 4 -7.29 -23.59 27.48
CA ALA A 4 -6.01 -22.91 27.26
C ALA A 4 -5.50 -23.07 25.81
N ILE A 5 -5.74 -24.25 25.22
CA ILE A 5 -5.40 -24.55 23.82
C ILE A 5 -6.26 -23.70 22.88
N CYS A 6 -7.57 -23.61 23.14
CA CYS A 6 -8.47 -22.75 22.37
C CYS A 6 -8.08 -21.27 22.45
N THR A 7 -7.74 -20.76 23.63
CA THR A 7 -7.32 -19.35 23.78
C THR A 7 -6.01 -19.06 23.05
N LEU A 8 -5.06 -20.00 23.05
CA LEU A 8 -3.80 -19.87 22.33
C LEU A 8 -4.00 -19.89 20.80
N LEU A 9 -4.84 -20.78 20.28
CA LEU A 9 -5.18 -20.80 18.85
C LEU A 9 -5.87 -19.50 18.40
N CYS A 10 -6.84 -19.01 19.18
CA CYS A 10 -7.54 -17.76 18.84
C CYS A 10 -6.61 -16.54 18.88
N ALA A 11 -5.73 -16.45 19.87
CA ALA A 11 -4.75 -15.37 19.96
C ALA A 11 -3.74 -15.41 18.80
N GLY A 12 -3.30 -16.60 18.39
CA GLY A 12 -2.42 -16.78 17.23
C GLY A 12 -3.09 -16.36 15.91
N ALA A 13 -4.36 -16.72 15.70
CA ALA A 13 -5.11 -16.33 14.51
C ALA A 13 -5.32 -14.80 14.41
N LEU A 14 -5.62 -14.15 15.54
CA LEU A 14 -5.76 -12.69 15.60
C LEU A 14 -4.43 -11.97 15.32
N GLY A 15 -3.30 -12.50 15.80
CA GLY A 15 -1.97 -11.96 15.51
C GLY A 15 -1.57 -12.05 14.04
N LEU A 16 -1.90 -13.16 13.36
CA LEU A 16 -1.58 -13.35 11.95
C LEU A 16 -2.41 -12.44 11.02
N CYS A 17 -3.67 -12.17 11.37
CA CYS A 17 -4.58 -11.36 10.55
C CYS A 17 -4.15 -9.88 10.44
N LEU A 18 -3.44 -9.37 11.45
CA LEU A 18 -2.95 -7.98 11.47
C LEU A 18 -1.60 -7.80 10.76
N ALA A 19 -0.94 -8.89 10.34
CA ALA A 19 0.38 -8.85 9.72
C ALA A 19 0.33 -8.57 8.21
N VAL A 20 -0.76 -7.99 7.68
CA VAL A 20 -0.83 -7.56 6.28
C VAL A 20 0.17 -6.43 6.07
N PRO A 21 1.18 -6.60 5.20
CA PRO A 21 2.14 -5.55 4.90
C PRO A 21 1.43 -4.31 4.37
N ARG A 22 1.92 -3.13 4.76
CA ARG A 22 1.42 -1.88 4.21
C ARG A 22 1.83 -1.75 2.76
N GLU A 23 0.84 -1.82 1.87
CA GLU A 23 1.06 -1.64 0.45
C GLU A 23 1.39 -0.17 0.13
N THR A 24 2.43 0.03 -0.67
CA THR A 24 2.82 1.35 -1.16
C THR A 24 2.31 1.55 -2.58
N VAL A 25 1.34 2.44 -2.72
CA VAL A 25 0.80 2.87 -4.01
C VAL A 25 1.71 3.92 -4.62
N LYS A 26 2.28 3.59 -5.80
CA LYS A 26 3.03 4.57 -6.61
C LYS A 26 2.06 5.34 -7.49
N TRP A 27 1.94 6.64 -7.23
CA TRP A 27 1.13 7.56 -8.03
C TRP A 27 2.03 8.27 -9.05
N CYS A 28 1.74 8.05 -10.34
CA CYS A 28 2.47 8.73 -11.41
C CYS A 28 1.83 10.06 -11.78
N THR A 29 2.64 11.11 -11.93
CA THR A 29 2.22 12.45 -12.33
C THR A 29 3.01 12.90 -13.54
N ILE A 30 2.39 13.72 -14.39
CA ILE A 30 3.04 14.25 -15.62
C ILE A 30 3.32 15.74 -15.53
N SER A 31 2.48 16.48 -14.79
CA SER A 31 2.66 17.92 -14.59
C SER A 31 3.25 18.25 -13.22
N THR A 32 3.83 19.44 -13.11
CA THR A 32 4.25 19.99 -11.81
C THR A 32 3.07 20.18 -10.86
N HIS A 33 1.92 20.64 -11.39
CA HIS A 33 0.70 20.81 -10.62
C HIS A 33 0.19 19.50 -10.01
N GLU A 34 0.17 18.43 -10.79
CA GLU A 34 -0.18 17.10 -10.29
C GLU A 34 0.83 16.57 -9.28
N ALA A 35 2.13 16.83 -9.49
CA ALA A 35 3.15 16.43 -8.52
C ALA A 35 2.94 17.10 -7.16
N THR A 36 2.61 18.40 -7.13
CA THR A 36 2.27 19.12 -5.90
C THR A 36 1.02 18.55 -5.24
N LYS A 37 -0.04 18.33 -6.01
CA LYS A 37 -1.29 17.74 -5.49
C LYS A 37 -1.06 16.33 -4.92
N CYS A 38 -0.18 15.55 -5.55
CA CYS A 38 0.20 14.24 -5.06
C CYS A 38 0.93 14.31 -3.73
N SER A 39 1.87 15.24 -3.54
CA SER A 39 2.54 15.41 -2.25
C SER A 39 1.58 15.82 -1.14
N GLU A 40 0.66 16.74 -1.41
CA GLU A 40 -0.37 17.13 -0.44
C GLU A 40 -1.26 15.94 -0.08
N PHE A 41 -1.67 15.17 -1.08
CA PHE A 41 -2.47 13.96 -0.86
C PHE A 41 -1.75 12.91 -0.02
N ARG A 42 -0.47 12.64 -0.31
CA ARG A 42 0.37 11.74 0.49
C ARG A 42 0.40 12.19 1.95
N ASP A 43 0.67 13.46 2.19
CA ASP A 43 0.84 14.00 3.53
C ASP A 43 -0.51 13.99 4.29
N SER A 44 -1.63 14.25 3.61
CA SER A 44 -2.98 14.10 4.18
C SER A 44 -3.31 12.63 4.51
N MET A 45 -3.00 11.69 3.63
CA MET A 45 -3.21 10.26 3.88
C MET A 45 -2.42 9.77 5.09
N GLN A 46 -1.16 10.21 5.20
CA GLN A 46 -0.32 9.86 6.33
C GLN A 46 -0.83 10.47 7.65
N LYS A 47 -1.43 11.66 7.62
CA LYS A 47 -2.04 12.27 8.82
C LYS A 47 -3.33 11.60 9.24
N LEU A 48 -4.19 11.25 8.28
CA LEU A 48 -5.54 10.72 8.57
C LEU A 48 -5.55 9.22 8.86
N GLN A 49 -4.68 8.45 8.23
CA GLN A 49 -4.62 7.00 8.36
C GLN A 49 -3.17 6.52 8.53
N PRO A 50 -2.48 6.96 9.61
CA PRO A 50 -1.06 6.69 9.82
C PRO A 50 -0.74 5.23 10.03
N GLU A 51 -1.70 4.38 10.46
CA GLU A 51 -1.52 2.94 10.76
C GLU A 51 -2.26 1.99 9.80
N THR A 52 -3.35 2.44 9.19
CA THR A 52 -4.22 1.60 8.37
C THR A 52 -4.21 1.97 6.89
N GLY A 53 -3.72 3.18 6.56
CA GLY A 53 -3.75 3.70 5.20
C GLY A 53 -2.60 3.14 4.34
N PRO A 54 -2.82 3.00 3.02
CA PRO A 54 -1.76 2.71 2.07
C PRO A 54 -0.76 3.87 2.01
N LEU A 55 0.52 3.54 1.83
CA LEU A 55 1.57 4.56 1.66
C LEU A 55 1.52 5.08 0.23
N VAL A 56 1.52 6.40 0.04
CA VAL A 56 1.51 7.00 -1.30
C VAL A 56 2.90 7.50 -1.67
N SER A 57 3.42 7.10 -2.82
CA SER A 57 4.70 7.59 -3.36
C SER A 57 4.47 8.29 -4.70
N CYS A 58 4.91 9.54 -4.82
CA CYS A 58 4.71 10.34 -6.03
C CYS A 58 5.91 10.19 -6.97
N VAL A 59 5.65 9.79 -8.22
CA VAL A 59 6.66 9.68 -9.27
C VAL A 59 6.30 10.59 -10.44
N LYS A 60 7.19 11.51 -10.81
CA LYS A 60 6.98 12.39 -11.95
C LYS A 60 7.58 11.79 -13.22
N LYS A 61 6.81 11.76 -14.30
CA LYS A 61 7.22 11.35 -15.65
C LYS A 61 6.91 12.44 -16.67
N THR A 62 7.40 12.24 -17.88
CA THR A 62 7.28 13.17 -19.01
C THR A 62 6.01 12.96 -19.83
N SER A 63 5.44 11.76 -19.82
CA SER A 63 4.22 11.43 -20.56
C SER A 63 3.38 10.36 -19.86
N HIS A 64 2.09 10.30 -20.20
CA HIS A 64 1.19 9.24 -19.72
C HIS A 64 1.67 7.85 -20.13
N THR A 65 2.21 7.73 -21.34
CA THR A 65 2.76 6.47 -21.86
C THR A 65 3.95 6.00 -21.02
N ASP A 66 4.79 6.92 -20.55
CA ASP A 66 5.89 6.61 -19.64
C ASP A 66 5.40 6.19 -18.25
N CYS A 67 4.31 6.79 -17.77
CA CYS A 67 3.64 6.32 -16.55
C CYS A 67 3.12 4.88 -16.71
N ILE A 68 2.41 4.59 -17.80
CA ILE A 68 1.88 3.24 -18.07
C ILE A 68 3.02 2.23 -18.19
N LYS A 69 4.09 2.55 -18.92
CA LYS A 69 5.28 1.69 -18.99
C LYS A 69 5.90 1.47 -17.62
N ALA A 70 5.99 2.49 -16.77
CA ALA A 70 6.52 2.34 -15.42
C ALA A 70 5.65 1.42 -14.55
N ILE A 71 4.34 1.41 -14.75
CA ILE A 71 3.41 0.48 -14.10
C ILE A 71 3.62 -0.94 -14.63
N VAL A 72 3.68 -1.14 -15.95
CA VAL A 72 3.88 -2.45 -16.60
C VAL A 72 5.24 -3.08 -16.28
N VAL A 73 6.31 -2.29 -16.19
CA VAL A 73 7.61 -2.79 -15.73
C VAL A 73 7.57 -3.17 -14.25
N SER A 74 6.69 -2.53 -13.46
CA SER A 74 6.49 -2.84 -12.05
C SER A 74 5.45 -3.96 -11.82
N HIS A 75 4.84 -4.53 -12.86
CA HIS A 75 3.72 -5.49 -12.79
C HIS A 75 4.09 -6.89 -12.30
N CYS A 76 5.20 -7.05 -11.56
CA CYS A 76 5.40 -8.27 -10.76
C CYS A 76 4.69 -8.21 -9.39
N CYS A 77 4.02 -7.10 -9.05
CA CYS A 77 3.33 -6.94 -7.76
C CYS A 77 1.93 -7.56 -7.66
N LEU A 78 1.47 -8.35 -8.65
CA LEU A 78 0.35 -9.27 -8.40
C LEU A 78 0.89 -10.46 -7.59
N LYS A 79 1.15 -10.25 -6.29
CA LYS A 79 1.24 -11.37 -5.37
C LYS A 79 -0.19 -11.82 -5.09
N GLU A 80 -0.62 -12.80 -5.88
CA GLU A 80 -1.81 -13.61 -5.61
C GLU A 80 -1.89 -13.89 -4.11
N SER A 81 -2.99 -13.43 -3.50
CA SER A 81 -3.36 -13.82 -2.15
C SER A 81 -3.82 -15.29 -2.22
N GLY A 82 -2.86 -16.21 -2.13
CA GLY A 82 -3.10 -17.65 -2.16
C GLY A 82 -2.52 -18.32 -0.93
N GLY A 83 -3.40 -18.95 -0.14
CA GLY A 83 -3.09 -19.77 1.03
C GLY A 83 -4.19 -19.77 2.06
#